data_AF-A0A814SKQ7-F1
#
_entry.id   AF-A0A814SKQ7-F1
#
_cell.length_a   1.000
_cell.length_b   1.000
_cell.length_c   1.000
_cell.angle_alpha   90.00
_cell.angle_beta   90.00
_cell.angle_gamma   90.00
#
_symmetry.space_group_name_H-M   'P 1'
#
loop_
_entity.id
_entity.type
_entity.pdbx_description
1 polymer ?
#
loop_
_entity_poly.entity_id
_entity_poly.type
_entity_poly.pdbx_seq_one_letter_code
_entity_poly.pdbx_strand_id
1 'polypeptide(L)'
;MNGQQFLALLDNEEKTIKSKADSYNKLLQTDDSRLNDDVRSDINAVIGEVNLLLRGKLKQFRGLCQANVSKSRTPAGEPTPLDSDLEGFWDITYPLIDKVKIKFTKLDTRKAKQWALIEDEYDPNDVNNRPRIIDERLKQLQPHQNKSKISTTKSAHDDLKKLIQERRKAAANVSNTTNQNHDVEIFVTHK
;
A
#
# COMPACT_ATOMS: atom_id res chain seq x y z
N MET A 1 15.27 5.43 18.66
CA MET A 1 16.30 4.74 17.83
C MET A 1 16.66 5.61 16.64
N ASN A 2 17.89 5.54 16.15
CA ASN A 2 18.30 6.31 14.95
C ASN A 2 18.16 5.51 13.65
N GLY A 3 18.36 6.17 12.50
CA GLY A 3 18.19 5.54 11.18
C GLY A 3 19.06 4.31 10.95
N GLN A 4 20.28 4.24 11.51
CA GLN A 4 21.15 3.07 11.36
C GLN A 4 20.58 1.85 12.10
N GLN A 5 20.04 2.06 13.31
CA GLN A 5 19.40 1.00 14.10
C GLN A 5 18.15 0.47 13.39
N PHE A 6 17.30 1.37 12.86
CA PHE A 6 16.12 0.97 12.11
C PHE A 6 16.45 0.23 10.80
N LEU A 7 17.53 0.61 10.09
CA LEU A 7 17.96 -0.12 8.90
C LEU A 7 18.34 -1.57 9.22
N ALA A 8 19.09 -1.80 10.29
CA ALA A 8 19.47 -3.15 10.70
C ALA A 8 18.24 -3.99 11.09
N LEU A 9 17.28 -3.38 11.79
CA LEU A 9 16.02 -4.02 12.15
C LEU A 9 15.22 -4.37 10.88
N LEU A 10 15.07 -3.41 9.97
CA LEU A 10 14.36 -3.57 8.70
C LEU A 10 14.99 -4.66 7.83
N ASP A 11 16.32 -4.72 7.73
CA ASP A 11 17.05 -5.76 6.99
C ASP A 11 16.70 -7.16 7.52
N ASN A 12 16.65 -7.33 8.85
CA ASN A 12 16.28 -8.59 9.48
C ASN A 12 14.83 -8.99 9.19
N GLU A 13 13.92 -8.02 9.29
CA GLU A 13 12.49 -8.25 9.01
C GLU A 13 12.22 -8.57 7.54
N GLU A 14 12.78 -7.80 6.61
CA GLU A 14 12.70 -8.06 5.17
C GLU A 14 13.25 -9.44 4.82
N LYS A 15 14.43 -9.80 5.38
CA LYS A 15 15.03 -11.12 5.18
C LYS A 15 14.11 -12.24 5.66
N THR A 16 13.51 -12.08 6.84
CA THR A 16 12.64 -13.09 7.45
C THR A 16 11.40 -13.34 6.58
N ILE A 17 10.65 -12.28 6.25
CA ILE A 17 9.41 -12.42 5.48
C ILE A 17 9.68 -12.85 4.04
N LYS A 18 10.77 -12.36 3.43
CA LYS A 18 11.18 -12.75 2.07
C LYS A 18 11.59 -14.22 2.01
N SER A 19 12.44 -14.67 2.94
CA SER A 19 12.87 -16.08 2.98
C SER A 19 11.68 -17.02 3.18
N LYS A 20 10.69 -16.61 3.97
CA LYS A 20 9.47 -17.40 4.16
C LYS A 20 8.63 -17.43 2.87
N ALA A 21 8.42 -16.29 2.23
CA ALA A 21 7.72 -16.21 0.94
C ALA A 21 8.42 -17.08 -0.13
N ASP A 22 9.75 -17.02 -0.23
CA ASP A 22 10.54 -17.83 -1.16
C ASP A 22 10.40 -19.33 -0.89
N SER A 23 10.31 -19.75 0.38
CA SER A 23 10.08 -21.15 0.73
C SER A 23 8.71 -21.67 0.27
N TYR A 24 7.67 -20.83 0.37
CA TYR A 24 6.34 -21.16 -0.13
C TYR A 24 6.27 -21.10 -1.67
N ASN A 25 6.98 -20.16 -2.30
CA ASN A 25 7.09 -20.12 -3.75
C ASN A 25 7.72 -21.41 -4.31
N LYS A 26 8.77 -21.92 -3.66
CA LYS A 26 9.37 -23.22 -4.03
C LYS A 26 8.39 -24.37 -3.85
N LEU A 27 7.61 -24.37 -2.77
CA LEU A 27 6.57 -25.36 -2.53
C LEU A 27 5.51 -25.36 -3.65
N LEU A 28 5.08 -24.17 -4.13
CA LEU A 28 4.14 -24.07 -5.25
C LEU A 28 4.66 -24.65 -6.57
N GLN A 29 5.98 -24.70 -6.75
CA GLN A 29 6.63 -25.29 -7.93
C GLN A 29 6.74 -26.82 -7.85
N THR A 30 6.33 -27.44 -6.74
CA THR A 30 6.32 -28.91 -6.60
C THR A 30 5.01 -29.50 -7.09
N ASP A 31 5.06 -30.73 -7.59
CA ASP A 31 3.88 -31.54 -7.95
C ASP A 31 3.26 -32.25 -6.73
N ASP A 32 3.18 -31.55 -5.60
CA ASP A 32 2.56 -32.09 -4.39
C ASP A 32 1.03 -32.14 -4.57
N SER A 33 0.50 -33.36 -4.71
CA SER A 33 -0.93 -33.61 -4.89
C SER A 33 -1.82 -33.14 -3.74
N ARG A 34 -1.22 -32.81 -2.58
CA ARG A 34 -1.94 -32.28 -1.42
C ARG A 34 -2.18 -30.77 -1.51
N LEU A 35 -1.52 -30.07 -2.44
CA LEU A 35 -1.74 -28.65 -2.73
C LEU A 35 -2.89 -28.49 -3.73
N ASN A 36 -4.12 -28.47 -3.23
CA ASN A 36 -5.27 -28.12 -4.06
C ASN A 36 -5.25 -26.63 -4.48
N ASP A 37 -6.13 -26.27 -5.40
CA ASP A 37 -6.17 -24.91 -5.98
C ASP A 37 -6.45 -23.83 -4.94
N ASP A 38 -7.29 -24.11 -3.94
CA ASP A 38 -7.60 -23.18 -2.85
C ASP A 38 -6.34 -22.88 -2.02
N VAL A 39 -5.60 -23.91 -1.62
CA VAL A 39 -4.34 -23.76 -0.86
C VAL A 39 -3.31 -23.01 -1.69
N ARG A 40 -3.21 -23.30 -2.99
CA ARG A 40 -2.31 -22.57 -3.90
C ARG A 40 -2.71 -21.10 -4.00
N SER A 41 -4.00 -20.81 -4.09
CA SER A 41 -4.54 -19.45 -4.11
C SER A 41 -4.20 -18.70 -2.82
N ASP A 42 -4.42 -19.32 -1.66
CA ASP A 42 -4.10 -18.76 -0.34
C ASP A 42 -2.61 -18.41 -0.22
N ILE A 43 -1.72 -19.35 -0.59
CA ILE A 43 -0.27 -19.14 -0.57
C ILE A 43 0.11 -17.98 -1.50
N ASN A 44 -0.41 -17.95 -2.73
CA ASN A 44 -0.15 -16.87 -3.69
C ASN A 44 -0.63 -15.52 -3.16
N ALA A 45 -1.78 -15.46 -2.48
CA ALA A 45 -2.30 -14.24 -1.88
C ALA A 45 -1.35 -13.70 -0.79
N VAL A 46 -0.88 -14.57 0.12
CA VAL A 46 0.08 -14.17 1.17
C VAL A 46 1.42 -13.71 0.57
N ILE A 47 1.94 -14.42 -0.44
CA ILE A 47 3.16 -14.01 -1.14
C ILE A 47 2.96 -12.65 -1.84
N GLY A 48 1.80 -12.43 -2.45
CA GLY A 48 1.42 -11.15 -3.06
C GLY A 48 1.45 -10.01 -2.04
N GLU A 49 0.86 -10.21 -0.86
CA GLU A 49 0.87 -9.21 0.22
C GLU A 49 2.27 -8.88 0.71
N VAL A 50 3.13 -9.89 0.88
CA VAL A 50 4.54 -9.69 1.25
C VAL A 50 5.27 -8.86 0.19
N ASN A 51 5.06 -9.17 -1.09
CA ASN A 51 5.66 -8.41 -2.19
C ASN A 51 5.20 -6.95 -2.22
N LEU A 52 3.91 -6.69 -1.95
CA LEU A 52 3.38 -5.34 -1.83
C LEU A 52 3.97 -4.59 -0.63
N LEU A 53 4.10 -5.26 0.52
CA LEU A 53 4.70 -4.69 1.72
C LEU A 53 6.17 -4.30 1.48
N LEU A 54 6.96 -5.21 0.89
CA LEU A 54 8.37 -5.00 0.54
C LEU A 54 8.55 -3.84 -0.43
N ARG A 55 7.79 -3.83 -1.54
CA ARG A 55 7.91 -2.81 -2.60
C ARG A 55 7.25 -1.48 -2.24
N GLY A 56 6.38 -1.48 -1.23
CA GLY A 56 5.62 -0.34 -0.74
C GLY A 56 6.21 0.24 0.54
N LYS A 57 5.61 -0.11 1.69
CA LYS A 57 5.88 0.54 2.97
C LYS A 57 7.30 0.32 3.47
N LEU A 58 7.88 -0.87 3.30
CA LEU A 58 9.25 -1.13 3.74
C LEU A 58 10.28 -0.37 2.90
N LYS A 59 10.08 -0.30 1.58
CA LYS A 59 10.89 0.56 0.70
C LYS A 59 10.82 2.05 1.09
N GLN A 60 9.63 2.56 1.42
CA GLN A 60 9.45 3.94 1.90
C GLN A 60 10.21 4.16 3.21
N PHE A 61 10.05 3.25 4.18
CA PHE A 61 10.73 3.37 5.47
C PHE A 61 12.25 3.34 5.35
N ARG A 62 12.79 2.44 4.51
CA ARG A 62 14.22 2.37 4.21
C ARG A 62 14.76 3.72 3.70
N GLY A 63 14.03 4.37 2.79
CA GLY A 63 14.40 5.69 2.27
C GLY A 63 14.47 6.76 3.36
N LEU A 64 13.50 6.78 4.27
CA LEU A 64 13.50 7.70 5.42
C LEU A 64 14.71 7.44 6.34
N CYS A 65 15.00 6.18 6.63
CA CYS A 65 16.15 5.82 7.45
C CYS A 65 17.48 6.22 6.80
N GLN A 66 17.63 6.03 5.48
CA GLN A 66 18.82 6.44 4.73
C GLN A 66 19.02 7.96 4.70
N ALA A 67 17.93 8.72 4.55
CA ALA A 67 17.94 10.17 4.65
C ALA A 67 18.36 10.63 6.06
N ASN A 68 17.79 9.99 7.09
CA ASN A 68 18.17 10.25 8.49
C ASN A 68 19.65 9.96 8.77
N VAL A 69 20.23 8.88 8.23
CA VAL A 69 21.67 8.58 8.38
C VAL A 69 22.53 9.59 7.62
N SER A 70 22.02 10.17 6.53
CA SER A 70 22.76 11.11 5.69
C SER A 70 22.59 12.58 6.10
N LYS A 71 22.00 12.88 7.27
CA LYS A 71 21.82 14.23 7.84
C LYS A 71 23.07 15.11 7.82
N SER A 72 24.26 14.54 7.98
CA SER A 72 25.51 15.32 7.96
C SER A 72 25.95 15.74 6.55
N ARG A 73 25.37 15.13 5.51
CA ARG A 73 25.67 15.38 4.09
C ARG A 73 24.59 16.22 3.40
N THR A 74 23.46 16.45 4.06
CA THR A 74 22.37 17.28 3.54
C THR A 74 22.66 18.77 3.75
N PRO A 75 22.46 19.64 2.74
CA PRO A 75 22.62 21.09 2.90
C PRO A 75 21.78 21.65 4.04
N ALA A 76 22.29 22.69 4.71
CA ALA A 76 21.57 23.36 5.77
C ALA A 76 20.25 23.96 5.23
N GLY A 77 19.13 23.64 5.89
CA GLY A 77 17.79 24.11 5.52
C GLY A 77 16.93 23.08 4.77
N GLU A 78 17.49 21.93 4.35
CA GLU A 78 16.66 20.85 3.81
C GLU A 78 15.98 20.04 4.93
N PRO A 79 14.65 19.78 4.83
CA PRO A 79 13.96 18.95 5.81
C PRO A 79 14.53 17.54 5.82
N THR A 80 15.05 17.10 6.96
CA THR A 80 15.58 15.74 7.12
C THR A 80 14.82 15.01 8.22
N PRO A 81 14.42 13.74 8.02
CA PRO A 81 13.64 13.01 9.01
C PRO A 81 14.33 12.94 10.37
N LEU A 82 13.62 13.33 11.42
CA LEU A 82 14.04 13.19 12.80
C LEU A 82 13.91 11.74 13.27
N ASP A 83 14.53 11.42 14.39
CA ASP A 83 14.45 10.07 14.96
C ASP A 83 13.01 9.76 15.40
N SER A 84 12.27 10.76 15.88
CA SER A 84 10.83 10.67 16.16
C SER A 84 9.98 10.38 14.93
N ASP A 85 10.36 10.90 13.76
CA ASP A 85 9.64 10.63 12.50
C ASP A 85 9.82 9.17 12.10
N LEU A 86 11.01 8.60 12.34
CA LEU A 86 11.27 7.19 12.09
C LEU A 86 10.49 6.30 13.06
N GLU A 87 10.43 6.66 14.34
CA GLU A 87 9.64 5.94 15.34
C GLU A 87 8.15 5.93 14.95
N GLY A 88 7.57 7.08 14.61
CA GLY A 88 6.19 7.14 14.16
C GLY A 88 5.92 6.35 12.87
N PHE A 89 6.85 6.35 11.91
CA PHE A 89 6.72 5.51 10.72
C PHE A 89 6.87 4.02 11.04
N TRP A 90 7.69 3.68 12.02
CA TRP A 90 7.85 2.29 12.45
C TRP A 90 6.60 1.75 13.13
N ASP A 91 5.95 2.55 13.99
CA ASP A 91 4.72 2.17 14.70
C ASP A 91 3.58 1.81 13.74
N ILE A 92 3.53 2.43 12.55
CA ILE A 92 2.57 2.07 11.50
C ILE A 92 3.05 0.93 10.60
N THR A 93 4.37 0.72 10.48
CA THR A 93 4.96 -0.26 9.56
C THR A 93 5.06 -1.64 10.18
N TYR A 94 5.46 -1.72 11.46
CA TYR A 94 5.63 -2.98 12.17
C TYR A 94 4.34 -3.82 12.24
N PRO A 95 3.14 -3.26 12.52
CA PRO A 95 1.91 -4.03 12.47
C PRO A 95 1.63 -4.68 11.11
N LEU A 96 2.08 -4.07 10.02
CA LEU A 96 1.95 -4.66 8.68
C LEU A 96 2.87 -5.86 8.49
N ILE A 97 4.09 -5.80 9.04
CA ILE A 97 5.04 -6.92 9.08
C ILE A 97 4.48 -8.05 9.94
N ASP A 98 3.97 -7.72 11.13
CA ASP A 98 3.41 -8.71 12.04
C ASP A 98 2.18 -9.41 11.42
N LYS A 99 1.30 -8.66 10.75
CA LYS A 99 0.16 -9.23 10.03
C LYS A 99 0.57 -10.27 9.00
N VAL A 100 1.62 -10.04 8.20
CA VAL A 100 2.08 -11.05 7.23
C VAL A 100 2.77 -12.24 7.90
N LYS A 101 3.46 -12.04 9.03
CA LYS A 101 4.02 -13.14 9.83
C LYS A 101 2.93 -14.05 10.38
N ILE A 102 1.86 -13.49 10.93
CA ILE A 102 0.69 -14.25 11.40
C ILE A 102 0.09 -15.08 10.26
N LYS A 103 -0.03 -14.51 9.06
CA LYS A 103 -0.51 -15.24 7.88
C LYS A 103 0.40 -16.43 7.53
N PHE A 104 1.72 -16.28 7.64
CA PHE A 104 2.62 -17.42 7.48
C PHE A 104 2.46 -18.46 8.58
N THR A 105 2.25 -18.07 9.84
CA THR A 105 1.96 -19.03 10.92
C THR A 105 0.68 -19.82 10.66
N LYS A 106 -0.36 -19.20 10.10
CA LYS A 106 -1.58 -19.89 9.66
C LYS A 106 -1.28 -20.90 8.55
N LEU A 107 -0.49 -20.51 7.54
CA LEU A 107 -0.05 -21.43 6.48
C LEU A 107 0.82 -22.58 7.01
N ASP A 108 1.68 -22.34 8.00
CA ASP A 108 2.50 -23.38 8.64
C ASP A 108 1.61 -24.39 9.38
N THR A 109 0.62 -23.89 10.13
CA THR A 109 -0.37 -24.72 10.82
C THR A 109 -1.15 -25.58 9.83
N ARG A 110 -1.57 -24.99 8.70
CA ARG A 110 -2.29 -25.72 7.64
C ARG A 110 -1.41 -26.78 7.01
N LYS A 111 -0.15 -26.46 6.73
CA LYS A 111 0.85 -27.41 6.22
C LYS A 111 1.06 -28.59 7.18
N ALA A 112 1.16 -28.34 8.49
CA ALA A 112 1.30 -29.39 9.49
C ALA A 112 0.10 -30.34 9.54
N LYS A 113 -1.11 -29.84 9.25
CA LYS A 113 -2.34 -30.63 9.10
C LYS A 113 -2.53 -31.20 7.69
N GLN A 114 -1.45 -31.35 6.91
CA GLN A 114 -1.48 -31.86 5.53
C GLN A 114 -2.45 -31.10 4.61
N TRP A 115 -2.53 -29.78 4.78
CA TRP A 115 -3.39 -28.88 4.02
C TRP A 115 -4.90 -29.04 4.25
N ALA A 116 -5.31 -29.81 5.25
CA ALA A 116 -6.70 -29.90 5.69
C ALA A 116 -7.27 -28.49 5.96
N LEU A 117 -8.56 -28.32 5.66
CA LEU A 117 -9.27 -27.08 5.96
C LEU A 117 -9.11 -26.80 7.46
N ILE A 118 -8.52 -25.65 7.78
CA ILE A 118 -8.59 -25.12 9.14
C ILE A 118 -10.00 -24.54 9.22
N GLU A 119 -10.87 -25.12 10.04
CA GLU A 119 -12.06 -24.40 10.48
C GLU A 119 -11.55 -23.16 11.22
N ASP A 120 -11.62 -22.01 10.57
CA ASP A 120 -11.22 -20.75 11.16
C ASP A 120 -12.06 -20.53 12.42
N GLU A 121 -11.41 -20.41 13.57
CA GLU A 121 -12.03 -19.74 14.72
C GLU A 121 -12.43 -18.34 14.23
N TYR A 122 -13.74 -18.15 14.06
CA TYR A 122 -14.34 -16.93 13.54
C TYR A 122 -13.91 -15.73 14.42
N ASP A 123 -13.05 -14.86 13.88
CA ASP A 123 -12.83 -13.51 14.42
C ASP A 123 -13.80 -12.55 13.68
N PRO A 124 -14.85 -12.04 14.35
CA PRO A 124 -15.81 -11.13 13.74
C PRO A 124 -15.22 -9.82 13.20
N ASN A 125 -13.94 -9.53 13.44
CA ASN A 125 -13.28 -8.30 13.01
C ASN A 125 -12.43 -8.43 11.73
N ASP A 126 -12.16 -9.64 11.22
CA ASP A 126 -11.36 -9.81 9.99
C ASP A 126 -12.23 -9.78 8.72
N VAL A 127 -12.41 -8.56 8.18
CA VAL A 127 -13.17 -8.30 6.95
C VAL A 127 -12.58 -9.01 5.71
N ASN A 128 -11.35 -9.53 5.79
CA ASN A 128 -10.70 -10.21 4.66
C ASN A 128 -11.01 -11.70 4.58
N ASN A 129 -11.59 -12.30 5.64
CA ASN A 129 -11.81 -13.75 5.71
C ASN A 129 -13.23 -14.19 5.34
N ARG A 130 -13.99 -13.37 4.60
CA ARG A 130 -15.29 -13.82 4.08
C ARG A 130 -15.06 -14.84 2.95
N PRO A 131 -15.56 -16.08 3.07
CA PRO A 131 -15.59 -17.00 1.95
C PRO A 131 -16.45 -16.34 0.87
N ARG A 132 -15.87 -16.03 -0.29
CA ARG A 132 -16.66 -15.72 -1.47
C ARG A 132 -17.32 -17.02 -1.89
N ILE A 133 -18.55 -17.23 -1.46
CA ILE A 133 -19.42 -18.23 -2.09
C ILE A 133 -19.55 -17.78 -3.54
N ILE A 134 -18.84 -18.46 -4.44
CA ILE A 134 -19.00 -18.31 -5.88
C ILE A 134 -20.35 -18.93 -6.20
N ASP A 135 -21.39 -18.10 -6.18
CA ASP A 135 -22.75 -18.52 -6.52
C ASP A 135 -22.75 -18.93 -8.01
N GLU A 136 -23.07 -20.19 -8.27
CA GLU A 136 -23.07 -20.88 -9.56
C GLU A 136 -24.18 -20.37 -10.52
N ARG A 137 -24.39 -19.06 -10.60
CA ARG A 137 -25.44 -18.42 -11.42
C ARG A 137 -24.96 -17.65 -12.65
N LEU A 138 -23.72 -17.84 -13.09
CA LEU A 138 -23.17 -17.12 -14.27
C LEU A 138 -23.29 -17.86 -15.61
N LYS A 139 -24.07 -18.94 -15.71
CA LYS A 139 -24.26 -19.68 -16.98
C LYS A 139 -25.54 -19.42 -17.76
N GLN A 140 -26.39 -18.50 -17.33
CA GLN A 140 -27.52 -18.08 -18.15
C GLN A 140 -27.66 -16.57 -18.01
N LEU A 141 -27.37 -15.83 -19.07
CA LEU A 141 -28.05 -14.60 -19.46
C LEU A 141 -27.43 -14.11 -20.77
N GLN A 142 -28.01 -14.55 -21.88
CA GLN A 142 -27.94 -13.85 -23.16
C GLN A 142 -28.57 -12.45 -23.03
N PRO A 143 -28.19 -11.47 -23.87
CA PRO A 143 -28.65 -10.10 -23.72
C PRO A 143 -30.07 -9.95 -24.28
N HIS A 144 -31.07 -9.95 -23.40
CA HIS A 144 -32.39 -9.40 -23.74
C HIS A 144 -32.54 -8.00 -23.15
N GLN A 145 -32.72 -7.06 -24.07
CA GLN A 145 -33.14 -5.70 -23.81
C GLN A 145 -34.43 -5.70 -22.99
N ASN A 146 -34.48 -5.00 -21.87
CA ASN A 146 -35.68 -4.29 -21.43
C ASN A 146 -35.36 -3.21 -20.39
N LYS A 147 -35.99 -2.05 -20.60
CA LYS A 147 -35.88 -0.82 -19.83
C LYS A 147 -36.64 -0.96 -18.50
N SER A 148 -36.02 -0.59 -17.38
CA SER A 148 -36.72 0.06 -16.26
C SER A 148 -35.73 0.77 -15.32
N LYS A 149 -36.22 1.83 -14.69
CA LYS A 149 -35.50 2.98 -14.14
C LYS A 149 -35.13 2.76 -12.66
N ILE A 150 -33.86 2.96 -12.30
CA ILE A 150 -33.45 3.44 -10.97
C ILE A 150 -32.31 4.47 -11.17
N SER A 151 -32.68 5.74 -11.06
CA SER A 151 -31.86 6.92 -10.75
C SER A 151 -31.21 6.73 -9.37
N THR A 152 -29.94 7.03 -9.08
CA THR A 152 -29.26 8.34 -9.08
C THR A 152 -27.78 8.12 -8.70
N THR A 153 -26.84 8.08 -9.64
CA THR A 153 -25.39 8.25 -9.32
C THR A 153 -24.54 8.81 -10.47
N LYS A 154 -25.08 8.99 -11.68
CA LYS A 154 -24.30 9.48 -12.83
C LYS A 154 -23.95 10.97 -12.75
N SER A 155 -24.79 11.82 -12.14
CA SER A 155 -24.52 13.27 -12.03
C SER A 155 -23.27 13.57 -11.19
N ALA A 156 -23.10 12.89 -10.06
CA ALA A 156 -22.02 13.16 -9.12
C ALA A 156 -20.61 12.95 -9.73
N HIS A 157 -20.48 12.00 -10.67
CA HIS A 157 -19.20 11.72 -11.31
C HIS A 157 -18.85 12.75 -12.38
N ASP A 158 -19.84 13.26 -13.12
CA ASP A 158 -19.62 14.29 -14.12
C ASP A 158 -19.38 15.67 -13.47
N ASP A 159 -20.07 15.95 -12.37
CA ASP A 159 -19.88 17.16 -11.56
C ASP A 159 -18.48 17.19 -10.91
N LEU A 160 -18.00 16.05 -10.40
CA LEU A 160 -16.65 15.95 -9.83
C LEU A 160 -15.56 16.11 -10.91
N LYS A 161 -15.76 15.53 -12.10
CA LYS A 161 -14.84 15.71 -13.23
C LYS A 161 -14.76 17.17 -13.67
N LYS A 162 -15.89 17.87 -13.71
CA LYS A 162 -15.95 19.28 -14.07
C LYS A 162 -15.22 20.15 -13.03
N LEU A 163 -15.43 19.88 -11.73
CA LEU A 163 -14.76 20.62 -10.66
C LEU A 163 -13.23 20.46 -10.71
N ILE A 164 -12.72 19.24 -10.95
CA ILE A 164 -11.28 18.98 -11.06
C ILE A 164 -10.69 19.73 -12.27
N GLN A 165 -11.41 19.79 -13.40
CA GLN A 165 -10.95 20.48 -14.59
C GLN A 165 -10.95 22.01 -14.44
N GLU A 166 -11.97 22.58 -13.78
CA GLU A 166 -12.02 24.00 -13.47
C GLU A 166 -10.90 24.42 -12.51
N ARG A 167 -10.62 23.61 -11.47
CA ARG A 167 -9.49 23.89 -10.56
C ARG A 167 -8.14 23.86 -11.26
N ARG A 168 -7.93 22.95 -12.21
CA ARG A 168 -6.70 22.88 -13.02
C ARG A 168 -6.55 24.10 -13.92
N LYS A 169 -7.64 24.59 -14.54
CA LYS A 169 -7.60 25.81 -15.38
C LYS A 169 -7.38 27.08 -14.55
N ALA A 170 -8.00 27.19 -13.38
CA ALA A 170 -7.79 28.33 -12.47
C ALA A 170 -6.34 28.37 -11.96
N ALA A 171 -5.75 27.23 -11.58
CA ALA A 171 -4.35 27.17 -11.17
C ALA A 171 -3.38 27.54 -12.30
N ALA A 172 -3.69 27.21 -13.56
CA ALA A 172 -2.88 27.63 -14.70
C ALA A 172 -2.91 29.14 -14.97
N ASN A 173 -4.03 29.82 -14.67
CA ASN A 173 -4.14 31.27 -14.82
C ASN A 173 -3.49 32.04 -13.65
N VAL A 174 -3.47 31.48 -12.43
CA VAL A 174 -2.79 32.12 -11.28
C VAL A 174 -1.27 32.15 -11.45
N SER A 175 -0.69 31.14 -12.12
CA SER A 175 0.75 31.11 -12.42
C SER A 175 1.20 32.16 -13.45
N ASN A 176 0.28 32.80 -14.19
CA ASN A 176 0.58 33.75 -15.26
C ASN A 176 0.32 35.22 -14.88
N THR A 177 -0.14 35.52 -13.65
CA THR A 177 -0.47 36.90 -13.19
C THR A 177 0.35 37.33 -11.97
N THR A 178 1.49 36.69 -11.69
CA THR A 178 2.46 37.19 -10.68
C THR A 178 3.73 37.79 -11.31
N ASN A 179 3.74 38.01 -12.62
CA ASN A 179 4.79 38.75 -13.30
C ASN A 179 4.10 39.87 -14.08
N GLN A 180 4.15 41.09 -13.54
CA GLN A 180 3.98 42.43 -14.14
C GLN A 180 3.30 43.38 -13.13
N ASN A 181 3.98 44.50 -12.85
CA ASN A 181 3.60 45.69 -12.07
C ASN A 181 3.92 45.70 -10.56
N HIS A 182 5.11 46.23 -10.22
CA HIS A 182 5.21 47.59 -9.65
C HIS A 182 6.65 48.10 -9.81
N ASP A 183 6.82 49.02 -10.77
CA ASP A 183 7.89 50.02 -10.80
C ASP A 183 7.68 50.95 -9.60
N VAL A 184 8.70 51.13 -8.76
CA VAL A 184 8.72 52.20 -7.75
C VAL A 184 9.98 53.02 -8.01
N GLU A 185 9.80 54.13 -8.74
CA GLU A 185 10.79 55.20 -8.83
C GLU A 185 11.04 55.76 -7.42
N ILE A 186 12.28 55.61 -6.93
CA ILE A 186 12.74 56.27 -5.71
C ILE A 186 13.33 57.62 -6.10
N PHE A 187 12.52 58.68 -6.02
CA PHE A 187 13.01 60.06 -6.02
C PHE A 187 13.73 60.35 -4.68
N VAL A 188 15.06 60.35 -4.70
CA VAL A 188 15.86 60.95 -3.61
C VAL A 188 16.02 62.44 -3.92
N THR A 189 15.39 63.29 -3.12
CA THR A 189 15.57 64.74 -3.14
C THR A 189 16.79 65.11 -2.29
N HIS A 190 17.81 65.71 -2.91
CA HIS A 190 18.90 66.38 -2.19
C HIS A 190 18.56 67.85 -1.98
N LYS A 191 18.68 68.30 -0.72
CA LYS A 191 18.95 69.69 -0.34
C LYS A 191 20.21 69.72 0.50
#